data_AF-A0A661ID99-F1
#
_entry.id   AF-A0A661ID99-F1
#
_cell.length_a   1.000
_cell.length_b   1.000
_cell.length_c   1.000
_cell.angle_alpha   90.00
_cell.angle_beta   90.00
_cell.angle_gamma   90.00
#
_symmetry.space_group_name_H-M   'P 1'
#
loop_
_entity.id
_entity.type
_entity.pdbx_description
1 polymer ?
#
loop_
_entity_poly.entity_id
_entity_poly.type
_entity_poly.pdbx_seq_one_letter_code
_entity_poly.pdbx_strand_id
1 'polypeptide(L)' 'SKAKLFVSTSTGPMHLAGLTNTPTLSFFGENLFASSKRWATVSDKKFQNNFEVPKNYTKEFYDKIENKLMEIVND' A
#
# COMPACT_ATOMS: atom_id res chain seq x y z
N SER A 1 18.29 11.92 -6.94
CA SER A 1 16.89 11.65 -6.56
C SER A 1 16.88 10.54 -5.51
N LYS A 2 15.94 10.57 -4.55
CA LYS A 2 15.65 9.44 -3.65
C LYS A 2 14.27 8.90 -4.02
N ALA A 3 14.10 7.58 -4.04
CA ALA A 3 12.78 6.97 -4.16
C ALA A 3 11.97 7.33 -2.89
N LYS A 4 10.78 7.91 -3.06
CA LYS A 4 9.90 8.36 -1.97
C LYS A 4 8.83 7.35 -1.57
N LEU A 5 8.51 6.41 -2.46
CA LEU A 5 7.38 5.49 -2.32
C LEU A 5 7.76 4.12 -2.90
N PHE A 6 7.38 3.06 -2.19
CA PHE A 6 7.47 1.69 -2.68
C PHE A 6 6.09 1.14 -3.02
N VAL A 7 5.88 0.72 -4.28
CA VAL A 7 4.59 0.19 -4.75
C VAL A 7 4.71 -1.32 -4.97
N SER A 8 3.81 -2.13 -4.39
CA SER A 8 3.92 -3.58 -4.51
C SER A 8 2.63 -4.36 -4.25
N THR A 9 2.50 -5.50 -4.92
CA THR A 9 1.58 -6.60 -4.58
C THR A 9 2.26 -7.71 -3.79
N SER A 10 3.57 -7.58 -3.51
CA SER A 10 4.40 -8.58 -2.86
C SER A 10 4.73 -8.18 -1.42
N THR A 11 4.44 -9.08 -0.47
CA THR A 11 4.61 -8.82 0.96
C THR A 11 6.08 -8.71 1.38
N GLY A 12 6.96 -9.51 0.79
CA GLY A 12 8.40 -9.51 1.13
C GLY A 12 9.08 -8.16 0.86
N PRO A 13 9.07 -7.65 -0.39
CA PRO A 13 9.62 -6.34 -0.72
C PRO A 13 8.93 -5.20 0.04
N MET A 14 7.61 -5.29 0.27
CA MET A 14 6.88 -4.33 1.11
C MET A 14 7.43 -4.31 2.55
N HIS A 15 7.71 -5.48 3.14
CA HIS A 15 8.30 -5.55 4.48
C HIS A 15 9.70 -4.93 4.52
N LEU A 16 10.52 -5.15 3.49
CA LEU A 16 11.84 -4.51 3.39
C LEU A 16 11.73 -2.98 3.33
N ALA A 17 10.78 -2.44 2.57
CA ALA A 17 10.52 -1.00 2.55
C ALA A 17 10.01 -0.47 3.90
N GLY A 18 9.18 -1.26 4.58
CA GLY A 18 8.64 -0.95 5.91
C GLY A 18 9.71 -0.85 7.00
N LEU A 19 10.79 -1.63 6.93
CA LEU A 19 11.90 -1.58 7.91
C LEU A 19 12.54 -0.20 8.01
N THR A 20 12.52 0.60 6.94
CA THR A 20 13.10 1.94 6.90
C THR A 20 12.06 3.06 6.98
N ASN A 21 10.80 2.73 7.30
CA ASN A 21 9.67 3.67 7.24
C ASN A 21 9.54 4.36 5.86
N THR A 22 9.95 3.69 4.79
CA THR A 22 9.63 4.15 3.43
C THR A 22 8.12 4.00 3.24
N PRO A 23 7.40 5.05 2.82
CA PRO A 23 5.99 4.94 2.47
C PRO A 23 5.74 3.76 1.51
N THR A 24 4.75 2.94 1.82
CA THR A 24 4.33 1.83 0.96
C THR A 24 2.94 2.09 0.41
N LEU A 25 2.74 1.75 -0.87
CA LEU A 25 1.44 1.62 -1.51
C LEU A 25 1.26 0.16 -1.91
N SER A 26 0.44 -0.57 -1.17
CA SER A 26 0.40 -2.03 -1.22
C SER A 26 -0.99 -2.55 -1.49
N PHE A 27 -1.07 -3.54 -2.38
CA PHE A 27 -2.33 -4.09 -2.86
C PHE A 27 -2.49 -5.55 -2.44
N PHE A 28 -3.66 -5.84 -1.89
CA PHE A 28 -4.02 -7.09 -1.26
C PHE A 28 -5.26 -7.67 -1.94
N GLY A 29 -5.42 -8.99 -1.89
CA GLY A 29 -6.66 -9.62 -2.32
C GLY A 29 -7.74 -9.42 -1.27
N GLU A 30 -9.01 -9.35 -1.68
CA GLU A 30 -10.16 -9.26 -0.78
C GLU A 30 -10.51 -10.62 -0.11
N ASN A 31 -9.51 -11.30 0.44
CA ASN A 31 -9.71 -12.51 1.24
C ASN A 31 -8.80 -12.49 2.48
N LEU A 32 -9.20 -13.21 3.53
CA LEU A 32 -8.51 -13.22 4.82
C LEU A 32 -7.02 -13.59 4.72
N PHE A 33 -6.68 -14.53 3.84
CA PHE A 33 -5.30 -15.00 3.66
C PHE A 33 -4.40 -14.01 2.94
N ALA A 34 -4.97 -13.13 2.13
CA ALA A 34 -4.26 -12.15 1.32
C ALA A 34 -4.57 -10.71 1.73
N SER A 35 -4.97 -10.45 2.99
CA SER A 35 -5.34 -9.12 3.49
C SER A 35 -4.24 -8.44 4.30
N SER A 36 -4.30 -7.10 4.38
CA SER A 36 -3.36 -6.33 5.20
C SER A 36 -3.48 -6.64 6.69
N LYS A 37 -4.64 -7.11 7.17
CA LYS A 37 -4.83 -7.55 8.56
C LYS A 37 -3.81 -8.60 9.01
N ARG A 38 -3.36 -9.44 8.07
CA ARG A 38 -2.36 -10.49 8.31
C ARG A 38 -0.95 -10.05 7.93
N TRP A 39 -0.82 -9.28 6.85
CA TRP A 39 0.45 -9.04 6.19
C TRP A 39 0.98 -7.61 6.26
N ALA A 40 0.26 -6.70 6.92
CA ALA A 40 0.72 -5.32 7.13
C ALA A 40 2.16 -5.27 7.66
N THR A 41 2.88 -4.24 7.23
CA THR A 41 4.28 -4.01 7.61
C THR A 41 4.38 -3.56 9.09
N VAL A 42 5.59 -3.63 9.65
CA VAL A 42 5.89 -3.15 11.02
C VAL A 42 6.16 -1.64 11.11
N SER A 43 6.17 -0.93 9.97
CA SER A 43 6.37 0.53 9.91
C SER A 43 5.28 1.32 10.64
N ASP A 44 5.50 2.61 10.89
CA ASP A 44 4.44 3.46 11.44
C ASP A 44 3.20 3.43 10.53
N LYS A 45 2.00 3.36 11.13
CA LYS A 45 0.74 3.25 10.38
C LYS A 45 0.55 4.35 9.33
N LYS A 46 1.09 5.55 9.57
CA LYS A 46 1.04 6.68 8.61
C LYS A 46 1.79 6.42 7.30
N PHE A 47 2.75 5.50 7.29
CA PHE A 47 3.51 5.10 6.11
C PHE A 47 2.91 3.89 5.40
N GLN A 48 1.88 3.25 5.97
CA GLN A 48 1.24 2.08 5.42
C GLN A 48 0.00 2.46 4.63
N ASN A 49 0.04 2.34 3.30
CA ASN A 49 -1.12 2.59 2.44
C ASN A 49 -1.54 1.27 1.78
N ASN A 50 -2.32 0.49 2.54
CA ASN A 50 -2.76 -0.84 2.15
C ASN A 50 -4.17 -0.79 1.55
N PHE A 51 -4.37 -1.45 0.41
CA PHE A 51 -5.63 -1.51 -0.30
C PHE A 51 -6.00 -2.97 -0.60
N GLU A 52 -7.06 -3.47 0.05
CA GLU A 52 -7.73 -4.69 -0.38
C GLU A 52 -8.52 -4.39 -1.66
N VAL A 53 -8.09 -5.00 -2.78
CA VAL A 53 -8.68 -4.77 -4.09
C VAL A 53 -9.88 -5.73 -4.27
N PRO A 54 -11.11 -5.19 -4.38
CA PRO A 54 -12.28 -6.03 -4.61
C PRO A 54 -12.29 -6.58 -6.03
N LYS A 55 -12.91 -7.75 -6.23
CA LYS A 55 -12.92 -8.44 -7.52
C LYS A 55 -13.55 -7.59 -8.64
N ASN A 56 -14.56 -6.80 -8.29
CA ASN A 56 -15.27 -5.89 -9.19
C ASN A 56 -15.05 -4.44 -8.74
N TYR A 57 -13.80 -3.98 -8.71
CA TYR A 57 -13.50 -2.62 -8.29
C TYR A 57 -14.10 -1.58 -9.24
N THR A 58 -14.54 -0.46 -8.68
CA THR A 58 -15.17 0.65 -9.40
C THR A 58 -14.16 1.76 -9.70
N LYS A 59 -14.56 2.72 -10.52
CA LYS A 59 -13.79 3.95 -10.73
C LYS A 59 -13.52 4.70 -9.42
N GLU A 60 -14.50 4.72 -8.51
CA GLU A 60 -14.36 5.33 -7.18
C GLU A 60 -13.21 4.71 -6.37
N PHE A 61 -13.05 3.39 -6.43
CA PHE A 61 -11.93 2.71 -5.75
C PHE A 61 -10.58 3.10 -6.37
N TYR A 62 -10.52 3.21 -7.69
CA TYR A 62 -9.33 3.71 -8.39
C TYR A 62 -9.01 5.16 -7.97
N ASP A 63 -10.01 6.05 -7.97
CA ASP A 63 -9.83 7.46 -7.60
C ASP A 63 -9.31 7.59 -6.16
N LYS A 64 -9.77 6.74 -5.24
CA LYS A 64 -9.24 6.68 -3.87
C LYS A 64 -7.75 6.36 -3.84
N ILE A 65 -7.28 5.40 -4.63
CA ILE A 65 -5.87 5.03 -4.71
C ILE A 65 -5.06 6.15 -5.36
N GLU A 66 -5.56 6.72 -6.45
CA GLU A 66 -4.90 7.80 -7.19
C GLU A 66 -4.73 9.04 -6.31
N ASN A 67 -5.79 9.47 -5.63
CA ASN A 67 -5.72 10.58 -4.67
C ASN A 67 -4.70 10.29 -3.58
N LYS A 68 -4.66 9.06 -3.04
CA LYS A 68 -3.68 8.73 -2.01
C LYS A 68 -2.24 8.73 -2.52
N LEU A 69 -2.03 8.26 -3.75
CA LEU A 69 -0.73 8.35 -4.43
C LEU A 69 -0.30 9.82 -4.57
N MET A 70 -1.22 10.68 -5.01
CA MET A 70 -0.96 12.12 -5.19
C MET A 70 -0.63 12.83 -3.88
N GLU A 71 -1.28 12.47 -2.76
CA GLU A 71 -0.90 12.96 -1.42
C GLU A 71 0.56 12.60 -1.10
N ILE A 72 0.95 11.32 -1.28
CA ILE A 72 2.28 10.83 -0.88
C ILE A 72 3.41 11.44 -1.71
N VAL A 73 3.20 11.63 -3.02
CA VAL A 73 4.27 12.11 -3.92
C VAL A 73 4.47 13.62 -3.85
N ASN A 74 3.43 14.36 -3.45
CA ASN A 74 3.45 15.81 -3.34
C ASN A 74 3.86 16.32 -1.95
N ASP A 75 3.92 15.45 -0.94
CA ASP A 75 4.63 15.67 0.33
C ASP A 75 6.17 15.80 0.10
#